data_AF-A0A316FT31-F1
#
_entry.id   AF-A0A316FT31-F1
#
_cell.length_a   1.000
_cell.length_b   1.000
_cell.length_c   1.000
_cell.angle_alpha   90.00
_cell.angle_beta   90.00
_cell.angle_gamma   90.00
#
_symmetry.space_group_name_H-M   'P 1'
#
loop_
_entity.id
_entity.type
_entity.pdbx_description
1 polymer ?
#
loop_
_entity_poly.entity_id
_entity_poly.type
_entity_poly.pdbx_seq_one_letter_code
_entity_poly.pdbx_strand_id
1 'polypeptide(L)'
;MRAAAVVAVTVALATAGCTGPDEPPKVDTTPSGAASGAAPSSMTFEEAYRRLPIDGPPNAPITWEKSSTPDSGEVLAARRSLAFWYWQGSATDWTAIVPVGRFLFTDRFYQQSLAPFADVTDNEEPSSGPLWVKTMGVEKTGPDQARVTFCTDRGHWRDAGVSAVPQDRANLESYLLKYEQTGDGERHWLTDSLIDNAVDREAQYGAECTKWAQHRP
;
A
#
# COMPACT_ATOMS: atom_id res chain seq x y z
N MET A 1 9.25 24.73 58.37
CA MET A 1 10.49 23.95 58.64
C MET A 1 10.50 22.79 57.64
N ARG A 2 11.56 22.46 56.89
CA ARG A 2 12.87 23.08 56.66
C ARG A 2 13.12 23.13 55.14
N ALA A 3 13.89 24.11 54.67
CA ALA A 3 14.50 24.06 53.35
C ALA A 3 15.82 23.27 53.41
N ALA A 4 16.24 22.70 52.28
CA ALA A 4 17.62 22.31 52.01
C ALA A 4 17.87 22.47 50.51
N ALA A 5 19.05 22.98 50.13
CA ALA A 5 19.34 23.45 48.79
C ALA A 5 20.74 22.98 48.33
N VAL A 6 20.91 22.90 47.00
CA VAL A 6 22.17 23.08 46.24
C VAL A 6 23.41 22.30 46.71
N VAL A 7 23.92 21.42 45.84
CA VAL A 7 25.32 21.50 45.39
C VAL A 7 25.36 21.32 43.88
N ALA A 8 25.87 22.34 43.17
CA ALA A 8 26.32 22.19 41.79
C ALA A 8 27.82 21.89 41.80
N VAL A 9 28.29 20.98 40.95
CA VAL A 9 29.72 20.75 40.72
C VAL A 9 30.08 21.18 39.31
N THR A 10 30.62 22.38 39.19
CA THR A 10 31.36 22.84 38.01
C THR A 10 32.77 22.26 38.05
N VAL A 11 33.20 21.63 36.95
CA VAL A 11 34.62 21.45 36.62
C VAL A 11 34.85 22.14 35.28
N ALA A 12 35.85 23.01 35.24
CA ALA A 12 36.26 23.80 34.06
C ALA A 12 37.78 23.75 33.93
N LEU A 13 38.32 24.35 32.85
CA LEU A 13 39.75 24.47 32.46
C LEU A 13 40.35 23.22 31.76
N ALA A 14 41.31 23.30 30.83
CA ALA A 14 41.93 24.39 30.04
C ALA A 14 42.93 23.82 29.00
N THR A 15 43.43 24.48 27.93
CA THR A 15 42.95 25.53 27.00
C THR A 15 43.93 25.63 25.82
N ALA A 16 43.51 25.48 24.56
CA ALA A 16 44.25 25.94 23.36
C ALA A 16 43.31 26.05 22.14
N GLY A 17 43.38 27.04 21.25
CA GLY A 17 44.33 28.16 21.19
C GLY A 17 45.03 28.27 19.83
N CYS A 18 44.27 28.45 18.74
CA CYS A 18 44.80 28.84 17.43
C CYS A 18 43.85 29.83 16.76
N THR A 19 44.41 30.91 16.21
CA THR A 19 43.70 32.07 15.67
C THR A 19 43.70 32.06 14.14
N GLY A 20 42.54 32.30 13.52
CA GLY A 20 42.41 32.56 12.08
C GLY A 20 41.04 33.18 11.78
N PRO A 21 40.96 34.33 11.10
CA PRO A 21 39.69 34.96 10.76
C PRO A 21 39.26 34.54 9.35
N ASP A 22 38.25 33.70 9.23
CA ASP A 22 37.57 33.44 7.96
C ASP A 22 36.06 33.64 8.07
N GLU A 23 35.53 34.20 6.99
CA GLU A 23 34.18 34.72 6.82
C GLU A 23 33.11 33.61 6.99
N PRO A 24 31.98 33.86 7.70
CA PRO A 24 30.90 32.88 7.75
C PRO A 24 30.28 32.74 6.34
N PRO A 25 30.31 31.55 5.72
CA PRO A 25 29.74 31.39 4.39
C PRO A 25 28.24 31.68 4.44
N LYS A 26 27.78 32.57 3.55
CA LYS A 26 26.35 32.76 3.31
C LYS A 26 25.76 31.43 2.86
N VAL A 27 24.88 30.86 3.67
CA VAL A 27 24.04 29.75 3.25
C VAL A 27 22.94 30.34 2.37
N ASP A 28 23.22 30.43 1.07
CA ASP A 28 22.21 30.73 0.06
C ASP A 28 21.22 29.57 0.00
N THR A 29 20.16 29.67 0.81
CA THR A 29 19.05 28.72 0.83
C THR A 29 18.17 28.88 -0.41
N THR A 30 18.75 28.58 -1.58
CA THR A 30 18.01 28.43 -2.83
C THR A 30 17.18 27.14 -2.72
N PRO A 31 15.86 27.17 -2.96
CA PRO A 31 15.05 25.96 -2.92
C PRO A 31 15.47 25.03 -4.08
N SER A 32 15.98 23.84 -3.74
CA SER A 32 16.36 22.82 -4.73
C SER A 32 15.09 22.18 -5.32
N GLY A 33 14.50 22.88 -6.28
CA GLY A 33 13.36 22.39 -7.05
C GLY A 33 13.80 21.47 -8.18
N ALA A 34 13.16 20.29 -8.21
CA ALA A 34 13.04 19.38 -9.36
C ALA A 34 14.31 18.84 -10.03
N ALA A 35 14.50 17.53 -9.92
CA ALA A 35 14.34 16.69 -11.11
C ALA A 35 13.82 15.29 -10.74
N SER A 36 12.68 14.97 -11.32
CA SER A 36 12.17 13.63 -11.57
C SER A 36 13.28 12.67 -12.01
N GLY A 37 13.62 11.72 -11.13
CA GLY A 37 14.71 10.74 -11.31
C GLY A 37 14.26 9.32 -11.62
N ALA A 38 13.01 9.13 -12.06
CA ALA A 38 12.58 7.85 -12.64
C ALA A 38 12.74 7.93 -14.16
N ALA A 39 13.62 7.11 -14.73
CA ALA A 39 13.56 6.82 -16.16
C ALA A 39 12.13 6.33 -16.48
N PRO A 40 11.49 6.80 -17.56
CA PRO A 40 10.16 6.34 -17.91
C PRO A 40 10.24 4.83 -18.13
N SER A 41 9.59 4.06 -17.25
CA SER A 41 9.10 2.76 -17.65
C SER A 41 8.29 3.00 -18.91
N SER A 42 8.64 2.34 -20.02
CA SER A 42 8.02 2.55 -21.34
C SER A 42 6.59 2.00 -21.43
N MET A 43 5.91 1.97 -20.28
CA MET A 43 4.58 1.44 -20.03
C MET A 43 3.72 2.63 -19.61
N THR A 44 2.56 2.74 -20.23
CA THR A 44 1.48 3.67 -19.86
C THR A 44 0.53 3.04 -18.83
N PHE A 45 -0.30 3.85 -18.17
CA PHE A 45 -1.37 3.35 -17.30
C PHE A 45 -2.27 2.32 -18.01
N GLU A 46 -2.65 2.59 -19.26
CA GLU A 46 -3.45 1.66 -20.07
C GLU A 46 -2.72 0.35 -20.42
N GLU A 47 -1.39 0.35 -20.50
CA GLU A 47 -0.61 -0.90 -20.67
C GLU A 47 -0.46 -1.65 -19.34
N ALA A 48 -0.27 -0.94 -18.23
CA ALA A 48 -0.23 -1.52 -16.89
C ALA A 48 -1.58 -2.19 -16.53
N TYR A 49 -2.70 -1.49 -16.76
CA TYR A 49 -4.04 -2.01 -16.54
C TYR A 49 -4.40 -3.20 -17.43
N ARG A 50 -3.86 -3.28 -18.66
CA ARG A 50 -4.02 -4.45 -19.54
C ARG A 50 -3.15 -5.65 -19.15
N ARG A 51 -2.06 -5.44 -18.41
CA ARG A 51 -1.21 -6.52 -17.85
C ARG A 51 -1.78 -7.11 -16.57
N LEU A 52 -2.61 -6.34 -15.85
CA LEU A 52 -3.21 -6.74 -14.58
C LEU A 52 -4.57 -7.45 -14.81
N PRO A 53 -4.69 -8.77 -14.56
CA PRO A 53 -5.99 -9.42 -14.54
C PRO A 53 -6.77 -8.99 -13.28
N ILE A 54 -7.81 -8.16 -13.45
CA ILE A 54 -8.65 -7.70 -12.33
C ILE A 54 -9.44 -8.85 -11.66
N ASP A 55 -9.67 -9.93 -12.41
CA ASP A 55 -10.29 -11.17 -11.94
C ASP A 55 -9.24 -12.23 -11.52
N GLY A 56 -8.00 -11.81 -11.27
CA GLY A 56 -6.89 -12.67 -10.84
C GLY A 56 -6.33 -13.60 -11.92
N PRO A 57 -5.18 -14.24 -11.68
CA PRO A 57 -4.63 -15.25 -12.59
C PRO A 57 -5.38 -16.60 -12.48
N PRO A 58 -5.24 -17.53 -13.46
CA PRO A 58 -6.02 -18.77 -13.50
C PRO A 58 -5.84 -19.72 -12.29
N ASN A 59 -4.68 -19.67 -11.62
CA ASN A 59 -4.41 -20.42 -10.38
C ASN A 59 -4.98 -19.76 -9.12
N ALA A 60 -5.48 -18.53 -9.25
CA ALA A 60 -5.82 -17.64 -8.15
C ALA A 60 -6.96 -16.66 -8.55
N PRO A 61 -8.12 -17.16 -9.03
CA PRO A 61 -9.17 -16.31 -9.61
C PRO A 61 -9.90 -15.49 -8.55
N ILE A 62 -10.23 -14.25 -8.87
CA ILE A 62 -10.96 -13.31 -8.03
C ILE A 62 -12.40 -13.19 -8.53
N THR A 63 -13.36 -13.52 -7.68
CA THR A 63 -14.79 -13.38 -7.94
C THR A 63 -15.33 -12.16 -7.21
N TRP A 64 -15.67 -11.12 -7.96
CA TRP A 64 -16.30 -9.90 -7.42
C TRP A 64 -17.79 -10.14 -7.17
N GLU A 65 -18.26 -9.95 -5.93
CA GLU A 65 -19.70 -9.85 -5.67
C GLU A 65 -20.26 -8.65 -6.44
N LYS A 66 -21.42 -8.83 -7.08
CA LYS A 66 -22.11 -7.76 -7.80
C LYS A 66 -22.47 -6.62 -6.85
N SER A 67 -21.62 -5.60 -6.83
CA SER A 67 -21.79 -4.47 -5.91
C SER A 67 -23.01 -3.62 -6.27
N SER A 68 -23.67 -3.09 -5.24
CA SER A 68 -24.60 -1.97 -5.34
C SER A 68 -23.88 -0.61 -5.37
N THR A 69 -22.59 -0.58 -5.04
CA THR A 69 -21.75 0.61 -5.17
C THR A 69 -21.38 0.83 -6.64
N PRO A 70 -21.59 2.03 -7.20
CA PRO A 70 -21.14 2.35 -8.56
C PRO A 70 -19.63 2.19 -8.72
N ASP A 71 -19.19 1.82 -9.92
CA ASP A 71 -17.78 1.79 -10.29
C ASP A 71 -17.23 3.22 -10.46
N SER A 72 -16.89 3.87 -9.34
CA SER A 72 -16.18 5.15 -9.32
C SER A 72 -14.67 4.98 -9.49
N GLY A 73 -13.96 6.07 -9.80
CA GLY A 73 -12.52 6.04 -10.04
C GLY A 73 -11.72 5.46 -8.87
N GLU A 74 -12.04 5.85 -7.63
CA GLU A 74 -11.41 5.28 -6.43
C GLU A 74 -11.73 3.80 -6.21
N VAL A 75 -12.94 3.33 -6.55
CA VAL A 75 -13.31 1.90 -6.43
C VAL A 75 -12.53 1.09 -7.45
N LEU A 76 -12.47 1.53 -8.71
CA LEU A 76 -11.71 0.85 -9.76
C LEU A 76 -10.20 0.80 -9.46
N ALA A 77 -9.63 1.89 -8.95
CA ALA A 77 -8.24 1.91 -8.48
C ALA A 77 -8.02 0.91 -7.33
N ALA A 78 -8.88 0.92 -6.32
CA ALA A 78 -8.78 0.01 -5.18
C ALA A 78 -8.93 -1.47 -5.61
N ARG A 79 -9.84 -1.78 -6.54
CA ARG A 79 -9.98 -3.15 -7.08
C ARG A 79 -8.73 -3.61 -7.81
N ARG A 80 -8.07 -2.72 -8.58
CA ARG A 80 -6.81 -3.03 -9.25
C ARG A 80 -5.66 -3.23 -8.27
N SER A 81 -5.53 -2.39 -7.24
CA SER A 81 -4.53 -2.57 -6.19
C SER A 81 -4.73 -3.89 -5.42
N LEU A 82 -5.99 -4.28 -5.17
CA LEU A 82 -6.30 -5.60 -4.61
C LEU A 82 -5.88 -6.72 -5.56
N ALA A 83 -6.34 -6.69 -6.81
CA ALA A 83 -5.98 -7.71 -7.80
C ALA A 83 -4.46 -7.86 -7.98
N PHE A 84 -3.69 -6.77 -7.85
CA PHE A 84 -2.24 -6.79 -7.87
C PHE A 84 -1.63 -7.56 -6.70
N TRP A 85 -2.09 -7.34 -5.45
CA TRP A 85 -1.56 -8.06 -4.28
C TRP A 85 -1.81 -9.55 -4.37
N TYR A 86 -3.00 -9.95 -4.79
CA TYR A 86 -3.34 -11.36 -4.97
C TYR A 86 -2.59 -11.97 -6.18
N TRP A 87 -2.37 -11.23 -7.27
CA TRP A 87 -1.49 -11.68 -8.36
C TRP A 87 -0.02 -11.86 -7.91
N GLN A 88 0.53 -10.92 -7.13
CA GLN A 88 1.87 -11.05 -6.55
C GLN A 88 1.96 -12.28 -5.62
N GLY A 89 1.01 -12.45 -4.70
CA GLY A 89 0.99 -13.58 -3.75
C GLY A 89 0.83 -14.95 -4.42
N SER A 90 0.29 -15.02 -5.64
CA SER A 90 0.12 -16.26 -6.40
C SER A 90 1.21 -16.52 -7.46
N ALA A 91 2.25 -15.70 -7.48
CA ALA A 91 3.37 -15.81 -8.40
C ALA A 91 4.68 -16.19 -7.68
N THR A 92 5.49 -17.00 -8.34
CA THR A 92 6.86 -17.35 -7.91
C THR A 92 7.89 -16.32 -8.38
N ASP A 93 7.64 -15.67 -9.51
CA ASP A 93 8.49 -14.63 -10.12
C ASP A 93 7.73 -13.30 -10.15
N TRP A 94 8.30 -12.28 -9.53
CA TRP A 94 7.70 -10.96 -9.38
C TRP A 94 8.29 -9.90 -10.32
N THR A 95 9.32 -10.25 -11.12
CA THR A 95 10.04 -9.30 -12.00
C THR A 95 9.13 -8.63 -13.04
N ALA A 96 8.16 -9.35 -13.56
CA ALA A 96 7.15 -8.82 -14.48
C ALA A 96 5.96 -8.14 -13.77
N ILE A 97 5.81 -8.35 -12.46
CA ILE A 97 4.66 -7.92 -11.64
C ILE A 97 4.96 -6.58 -10.98
N VAL A 98 6.02 -6.50 -10.16
CA VAL A 98 6.35 -5.31 -9.36
C VAL A 98 6.40 -4.01 -10.19
N PRO A 99 6.94 -3.95 -11.42
CA PRO A 99 6.90 -2.74 -12.24
C PRO A 99 5.49 -2.20 -12.52
N VAL A 100 4.46 -3.06 -12.56
CA VAL A 100 3.04 -2.67 -12.72
C VAL A 100 2.54 -1.88 -11.50
N GLY A 101 3.10 -2.13 -10.32
CA GLY A 101 2.75 -1.42 -9.09
C GLY A 101 2.96 0.11 -9.16
N ARG A 102 3.87 0.60 -10.01
CA ARG A 102 4.08 2.05 -10.24
C ARG A 102 2.83 2.80 -10.74
N PHE A 103 1.87 2.07 -11.30
CA PHE A 103 0.63 2.60 -11.88
C PHE A 103 -0.59 2.37 -10.98
N LEU A 104 -0.39 1.80 -9.79
CA LEU A 104 -1.45 1.42 -8.85
C LEU A 104 -1.26 2.09 -7.49
N PHE A 105 -0.01 2.31 -7.08
CA PHE A 105 0.36 2.87 -5.80
C PHE A 105 1.02 4.24 -5.95
N THR A 106 0.92 5.08 -4.92
CA THR A 106 1.65 6.36 -4.89
C THR A 106 3.15 6.09 -4.94
N ASP A 107 3.96 6.99 -5.52
CA ASP A 107 5.40 6.76 -5.65
C ASP A 107 6.04 6.45 -4.28
N ARG A 108 5.63 7.18 -3.22
CA ARG A 108 6.06 6.90 -1.84
C ARG A 108 5.83 5.43 -1.46
N PHE A 109 4.62 4.90 -1.67
CA PHE A 109 4.30 3.52 -1.31
C PHE A 109 5.08 2.54 -2.20
N TYR A 110 5.15 2.80 -3.51
CA TYR A 110 5.91 1.96 -4.42
C TYR A 110 7.39 1.85 -4.03
N GLN A 111 8.08 2.97 -3.79
CA GLN A 111 9.51 2.98 -3.41
C GLN A 111 9.76 2.27 -2.06
N GLN A 112 8.82 2.36 -1.11
CA GLN A 112 8.98 1.80 0.23
C GLN A 112 8.60 0.32 0.33
N SER A 113 7.57 -0.12 -0.40
CA SER A 113 6.93 -1.43 -0.21
C SER A 113 7.07 -2.39 -1.38
N LEU A 114 7.38 -1.91 -2.59
CA LEU A 114 7.39 -2.74 -3.81
C LEU A 114 8.75 -2.73 -4.52
N ALA A 115 9.37 -1.56 -4.70
CA ALA A 115 10.68 -1.43 -5.35
C ALA A 115 11.78 -2.34 -4.77
N PRO A 116 11.88 -2.60 -3.45
CA PRO A 116 12.87 -3.52 -2.89
C PRO A 116 12.73 -4.99 -3.34
N PHE A 117 11.57 -5.37 -3.87
CA PHE A 117 11.24 -6.74 -4.29
C PHE A 117 11.17 -6.90 -5.82
N ALA A 118 11.60 -5.89 -6.58
CA ALA A 118 11.48 -5.86 -8.04
C ALA A 118 12.24 -6.99 -8.77
N ASP A 119 13.27 -7.55 -8.15
CA ASP A 119 14.14 -8.59 -8.72
C ASP A 119 13.91 -9.99 -8.09
N VAL A 120 12.83 -10.19 -7.33
CA VAL A 120 12.49 -11.49 -6.72
C VAL A 120 11.99 -12.46 -7.80
N THR A 121 12.64 -13.62 -7.91
CA THR A 121 12.37 -14.65 -8.95
C THR A 121 12.00 -16.02 -8.36
N ASP A 122 12.07 -16.16 -7.03
CA ASP A 122 12.07 -17.41 -6.28
C ASP A 122 11.18 -17.35 -5.01
N ASN A 123 9.99 -16.74 -5.11
CA ASN A 123 8.99 -16.82 -4.03
C ASN A 123 8.52 -18.28 -3.85
N GLU A 124 8.99 -18.94 -2.79
CA GLU A 124 8.83 -20.39 -2.55
C GLU A 124 7.42 -20.81 -2.14
N GLU A 125 6.60 -19.88 -1.62
CA GLU A 125 5.27 -20.16 -1.07
C GLU A 125 4.15 -19.36 -1.80
N PRO A 126 3.90 -19.61 -3.10
CA PRO A 126 2.80 -18.97 -3.81
C PRO A 126 1.45 -19.46 -3.30
N SER A 127 0.56 -18.54 -2.95
CA SER A 127 -0.83 -18.85 -2.62
C SER A 127 -1.63 -19.25 -3.87
N SER A 128 -2.70 -20.01 -3.67
CA SER A 128 -3.57 -20.48 -4.75
C SER A 128 -5.03 -20.63 -4.33
N GLY A 129 -5.91 -20.74 -5.31
CA GLY A 129 -7.34 -20.96 -5.12
C GLY A 129 -8.19 -19.69 -5.28
N PRO A 130 -9.52 -19.85 -5.29
CA PRO A 130 -10.43 -18.74 -5.51
C PRO A 130 -10.47 -17.78 -4.32
N LEU A 131 -10.49 -16.49 -4.64
CA LEU A 131 -10.83 -15.39 -3.74
C LEU A 131 -12.24 -14.89 -4.10
N TRP A 132 -13.07 -14.58 -3.11
CA TRP A 132 -14.26 -13.76 -3.33
C TRP A 132 -14.06 -12.40 -2.68
N VAL A 133 -14.58 -11.35 -3.32
CA VAL A 133 -14.42 -9.97 -2.85
C VAL A 133 -15.74 -9.21 -2.93
N LYS A 134 -16.10 -8.54 -1.82
CA LYS A 134 -17.24 -7.64 -1.72
C LYS A 134 -16.77 -6.23 -1.39
N THR A 135 -17.29 -5.22 -2.09
CA THR A 135 -17.13 -3.82 -1.67
C THR A 135 -18.04 -3.53 -0.49
N MET A 136 -17.48 -3.19 0.67
CA MET A 136 -18.23 -2.87 1.90
C MET A 136 -18.57 -1.38 1.99
N GLY A 137 -17.69 -0.51 1.50
CA GLY A 137 -17.94 0.91 1.49
C GLY A 137 -16.84 1.77 0.89
N VAL A 138 -17.20 3.02 0.63
CA VAL A 138 -16.33 4.08 0.13
C VAL A 138 -16.49 5.30 1.03
N GLU A 139 -15.42 5.70 1.70
CA GLU A 139 -15.40 6.84 2.62
C GLU A 139 -14.54 7.94 1.99
N LYS A 140 -15.10 9.13 1.78
CA LYS A 140 -14.31 10.31 1.35
C LYS A 140 -13.66 10.93 2.58
N THR A 141 -12.34 10.78 2.69
CA THR A 141 -11.54 11.27 3.83
C THR A 141 -10.95 12.67 3.58
N GLY A 142 -11.01 13.16 2.34
CA GLY A 142 -10.67 14.53 1.94
C GLY A 142 -11.07 14.81 0.49
N PRO A 143 -10.80 16.01 -0.04
CA PRO A 143 -11.13 16.37 -1.43
C PRO A 143 -10.50 15.42 -2.46
N ASP A 144 -9.22 15.07 -2.22
CA ASP A 144 -8.41 14.20 -3.06
C ASP A 144 -8.04 12.89 -2.35
N GLN A 145 -8.82 12.47 -1.35
CA GLN A 145 -8.55 11.27 -0.55
C GLN A 145 -9.82 10.44 -0.33
N ALA A 146 -9.65 9.13 -0.45
CA ALA A 146 -10.71 8.16 -0.22
C ALA A 146 -10.17 6.93 0.52
N ARG A 147 -11.06 6.23 1.21
CA ARG A 147 -10.84 4.86 1.68
C ARG A 147 -11.87 3.97 1.00
N VAL A 148 -11.42 2.90 0.36
CA VAL A 148 -12.30 1.84 -0.13
C VAL A 148 -12.05 0.61 0.72
N THR A 149 -13.11 0.12 1.35
CA THR A 149 -13.06 -1.06 2.22
C THR A 149 -13.70 -2.23 1.50
N PHE A 150 -12.96 -3.33 1.37
CA PHE A 150 -13.44 -4.61 0.88
C PHE A 150 -13.58 -5.61 2.03
N CYS A 151 -14.53 -6.53 1.90
CA CYS A 151 -14.49 -7.80 2.58
C CYS A 151 -13.94 -8.82 1.59
N THR A 152 -12.93 -9.57 2.00
CA THR A 152 -12.33 -10.65 1.25
C THR A 152 -12.62 -11.97 1.93
N ASP A 153 -12.88 -12.99 1.14
CA ASP A 153 -13.06 -14.36 1.60
C ASP A 153 -11.79 -15.15 1.28
N ARG A 154 -10.89 -15.24 2.27
CA ARG A 154 -9.61 -15.96 2.14
C ARG A 154 -9.74 -17.45 2.43
N GLY A 155 -10.95 -18.01 2.60
CA GLY A 155 -11.12 -19.40 3.05
C GLY A 155 -10.61 -20.47 2.07
N HIS A 156 -10.56 -20.14 0.78
CA HIS A 156 -9.99 -20.99 -0.26
C HIS A 156 -8.73 -20.41 -0.92
N TRP A 157 -8.36 -19.17 -0.56
CA TRP A 157 -7.07 -18.56 -0.91
C TRP A 157 -6.02 -19.03 0.10
N ARG A 158 -5.07 -19.86 -0.33
CA ARG A 158 -4.22 -20.58 0.62
C ARG A 158 -2.83 -20.90 0.08
N ASP A 159 -1.89 -20.92 1.00
CA ASP A 159 -0.49 -21.24 0.73
C ASP A 159 -0.30 -22.74 0.46
N ALA A 160 0.82 -23.08 -0.16
CA ALA A 160 1.13 -24.43 -0.56
C ALA A 160 1.08 -25.41 0.65
N GLY A 161 0.24 -26.44 0.55
CA GLY A 161 0.11 -27.48 1.57
C GLY A 161 -1.04 -27.30 2.58
N VAL A 162 -1.70 -26.14 2.63
CA VAL A 162 -2.88 -25.94 3.49
C VAL A 162 -4.14 -26.50 2.83
N SER A 163 -4.71 -27.57 3.39
CA SER A 163 -5.87 -28.27 2.82
C SER A 163 -7.22 -27.92 3.45
N ALA A 164 -7.23 -27.54 4.73
CA ALA A 164 -8.44 -27.21 5.49
C ALA A 164 -8.91 -25.76 5.22
N VAL A 165 -10.22 -25.56 5.11
CA VAL A 165 -10.84 -24.24 5.02
C VAL A 165 -11.02 -23.69 6.45
N PRO A 166 -10.45 -22.52 6.80
CA PRO A 166 -10.64 -21.93 8.13
C PRO A 166 -12.11 -21.51 8.34
N GLN A 167 -12.56 -21.56 9.60
CA GLN A 167 -13.89 -21.03 9.97
C GLN A 167 -13.90 -19.50 9.98
N ASP A 168 -12.78 -18.90 10.42
CA ASP A 168 -12.55 -17.47 10.31
C ASP A 168 -11.85 -17.17 8.98
N ARG A 169 -12.66 -16.89 7.96
CA ARG A 169 -12.24 -16.71 6.56
C ARG A 169 -12.50 -15.30 6.03
N ALA A 170 -13.09 -14.44 6.87
CA ALA A 170 -13.45 -13.08 6.53
C ALA A 170 -12.28 -12.14 6.85
N ASN A 171 -11.86 -11.34 5.88
CA ASN A 171 -10.86 -10.31 6.13
C ASN A 171 -11.32 -8.96 5.55
N LEU A 172 -11.29 -7.92 6.39
CA LEU A 172 -11.54 -6.55 5.97
C LEU A 172 -10.23 -5.92 5.46
N GLU A 173 -10.16 -5.59 4.18
CA GLU A 173 -9.05 -4.84 3.60
C GLU A 173 -9.46 -3.39 3.36
N SER A 174 -8.59 -2.44 3.70
CA SER A 174 -8.82 -1.03 3.42
C SER A 174 -7.71 -0.42 2.59
N TYR A 175 -8.07 0.04 1.41
CA TYR A 175 -7.20 0.75 0.49
C TYR A 175 -7.39 2.24 0.73
N LEU A 176 -6.36 2.91 1.22
CA LEU A 176 -6.31 4.37 1.33
C LEU A 176 -5.79 4.91 0.01
N LEU A 177 -6.59 5.74 -0.67
CA LEU A 177 -6.28 6.27 -2.00
C LEU A 177 -6.10 7.78 -1.97
N LYS A 178 -5.19 8.26 -2.83
CA LYS A 178 -5.01 9.67 -3.17
C LYS A 178 -5.30 9.88 -4.64
N TYR A 179 -5.87 11.04 -4.97
CA TYR A 179 -6.00 11.51 -6.33
C TYR A 179 -4.85 12.48 -6.63
N GLU A 180 -3.77 12.01 -7.25
CA GLU A 180 -2.53 12.79 -7.44
C GLU A 180 -2.07 12.81 -8.90
N GLN A 181 -1.32 13.86 -9.27
CA GLN A 181 -0.75 13.99 -10.60
C GLN A 181 0.46 13.08 -10.75
N THR A 182 0.55 12.35 -11.85
CA THR A 182 1.61 11.34 -12.05
C THR A 182 2.59 11.75 -13.16
N GLY A 183 3.56 10.89 -13.47
CA GLY A 183 4.60 11.17 -14.47
C GLY A 183 4.11 11.36 -15.92
N ASP A 184 2.86 10.97 -16.22
CA ASP A 184 2.19 11.25 -17.50
C ASP A 184 1.55 12.65 -17.58
N GLY A 185 1.50 13.38 -16.46
CA GLY A 185 0.86 14.69 -16.34
C GLY A 185 -0.65 14.63 -16.07
N GLU A 186 -1.28 13.45 -16.07
CA GLU A 186 -2.67 13.26 -15.69
C GLU A 186 -2.81 12.99 -14.18
N ARG A 187 -4.05 13.08 -13.66
CA ARG A 187 -4.35 12.76 -12.25
C ARG A 187 -5.03 11.41 -12.17
N HIS A 188 -4.48 10.52 -11.36
CA HIS A 188 -4.98 9.16 -11.16
C HIS A 188 -5.30 8.91 -9.68
N TRP A 189 -6.27 8.03 -9.41
CA TRP A 189 -6.47 7.48 -8.08
C TRP A 189 -5.45 6.38 -7.84
N LEU A 190 -4.55 6.58 -6.88
CA LEU A 190 -3.48 5.66 -6.52
C LEU A 190 -3.61 5.25 -5.05
N THR A 191 -3.27 4.00 -4.73
CA THR A 191 -3.23 3.51 -3.35
C THR A 191 -1.99 4.02 -2.62
N ASP A 192 -2.21 4.80 -1.56
CA ASP A 192 -1.16 5.37 -0.72
C ASP A 192 -0.79 4.47 0.48
N SER A 193 -1.71 3.58 0.86
CA SER A 193 -1.50 2.54 1.86
C SER A 193 -2.57 1.44 1.76
N LEU A 194 -2.21 0.22 2.17
CA LEU A 194 -3.12 -0.88 2.44
C LEU A 194 -3.14 -1.14 3.96
N ILE A 195 -4.32 -1.28 4.53
CA ILE A 195 -4.53 -1.84 5.86
C ILE A 195 -5.17 -3.22 5.67
N ASP A 196 -4.37 -4.27 5.83
CA ASP A 196 -4.87 -5.65 5.95
C ASP A 196 -5.41 -5.88 7.36
N ASN A 197 -6.46 -6.70 7.52
CA ASN A 197 -7.20 -6.85 8.78
C ASN A 197 -7.56 -5.48 9.38
N ALA A 198 -8.40 -4.71 8.69
CA ALA A 198 -8.78 -3.34 9.06
C ALA A 198 -9.67 -3.29 10.33
N VAL A 199 -9.07 -3.54 11.49
CA VAL A 199 -9.73 -3.59 12.82
C VAL A 199 -10.54 -2.33 13.12
N ASP A 200 -10.08 -1.16 12.69
CA ASP A 200 -10.79 0.11 12.88
C ASP A 200 -12.14 0.20 12.11
N ARG A 201 -12.42 -0.77 11.23
CA ARG A 201 -13.69 -0.94 10.51
C ARG A 201 -14.57 -2.08 11.05
N GLU A 202 -14.09 -2.91 11.97
CA GLU A 202 -14.86 -4.07 12.47
C GLU A 202 -16.23 -3.68 13.03
N ALA A 203 -16.28 -2.59 13.82
CA ALA A 203 -17.53 -2.08 14.39
C ALA A 203 -18.56 -1.62 13.33
N GLN A 204 -18.11 -1.32 12.11
CA GLN A 204 -18.93 -0.84 11.00
C GLN A 204 -19.28 -1.95 10.00
N TYR A 205 -18.32 -2.81 9.66
CA TYR A 205 -18.42 -3.78 8.56
C TYR A 205 -18.15 -5.23 8.97
N GLY A 206 -17.59 -5.49 10.15
CA GLY A 206 -17.12 -6.81 10.58
C GLY A 206 -18.23 -7.86 10.58
N ALA A 207 -19.33 -7.60 11.28
CA ALA A 207 -20.45 -8.55 11.38
C ALA A 207 -21.09 -8.90 10.03
N GLU A 208 -21.15 -7.95 9.08
CA GLU A 208 -21.61 -8.23 7.72
C GLU A 208 -20.57 -9.03 6.93
N CYS A 209 -19.29 -8.67 7.03
CA CYS A 209 -18.18 -9.36 6.37
C CYS A 209 -18.07 -10.83 6.82
N THR A 210 -18.07 -11.10 8.13
CA THR A 210 -18.08 -12.45 8.70
C THR A 210 -19.28 -13.26 8.21
N LYS A 211 -20.49 -12.67 8.18
CA LYS A 211 -21.69 -13.35 7.69
C LYS A 211 -21.61 -13.63 6.18
N TRP A 212 -21.07 -12.71 5.41
CA TRP A 212 -20.95 -12.84 3.96
C TRP A 212 -19.90 -13.88 3.56
N ALA A 213 -18.71 -13.89 4.18
CA ALA A 213 -17.65 -14.84 3.89
C ALA A 213 -18.00 -16.31 4.30
N GLN A 214 -19.17 -16.54 4.91
CA GLN A 214 -19.68 -17.90 5.14
C GLN A 214 -20.47 -18.46 3.94
N HIS A 215 -20.51 -17.74 2.81
CA HIS A 215 -21.11 -18.28 1.59
C HIS A 215 -20.38 -19.54 1.10
N ARG A 216 -21.16 -20.48 0.55
CA ARG A 216 -20.62 -21.59 -0.24
C ARG A 216 -20.59 -21.14 -1.71
N PRO A 217 -19.56 -21.51 -2.48
CA PRO A 217 -19.51 -21.29 -3.92
C PRO A 217 -20.70 -21.91 -4.66
#